data_AF-A0AAE4W4Y1-F1
#
_entry.id   AF-A0AAE4W4Y1-F1
#
_cell.length_a   1.000
_cell.length_b   1.000
_cell.length_c   1.000
_cell.angle_alpha   90.00
_cell.angle_beta   90.00
_cell.angle_gamma   90.00
#
_symmetry.space_group_name_H-M   'P 1'
#
loop_
_entity.id
_entity.type
_entity.pdbx_description
1 polymer ?
#
loop_
_entity_poly.entity_id
_entity_poly.type
_entity_poly.pdbx_seq_one_letter_code
_entity_poly.pdbx_strand_id
1 'polypeptide(L)'
;MTTIDPFSAIADPNRRHLLEELRRAPRTVNDLAKGLPISRPAVSQHLKALLDCNLVTVATQGTKRIYSVNHSGFNRLNLWLDQFWN
;
A
#
# COMPACT_ATOMS: atom_id res chain seq x y z
N MET A 1 -18.33 1.75 6.24
CA MET A 1 -16.86 1.62 6.23
C MET A 1 -16.31 2.92 5.70
N THR A 2 -15.61 3.70 6.53
CA THR A 2 -14.94 4.93 6.10
C THR A 2 -13.80 4.53 5.17
N THR A 3 -14.01 4.66 3.87
CA THR A 3 -12.95 4.51 2.87
C THR A 3 -11.90 5.57 3.13
N ILE A 4 -10.68 5.16 3.48
CA ILE A 4 -9.56 6.09 3.66
C ILE A 4 -9.27 6.71 2.29
N ASP A 5 -9.23 8.03 2.23
CA ASP A 5 -8.84 8.74 1.01
C ASP A 5 -7.39 8.38 0.63
N PRO A 6 -7.09 8.08 -0.66
CA PRO A 6 -5.77 7.63 -1.07
C PRO A 6 -4.67 8.68 -0.87
N PHE A 7 -4.97 9.99 -0.94
CA PHE A 7 -4.00 11.04 -0.60
C PHE A 7 -3.68 11.03 0.90
N SER A 8 -4.70 10.86 1.74
CA SER A 8 -4.52 10.66 3.19
C SER A 8 -3.76 9.36 3.51
N ALA A 9 -3.94 8.32 2.69
CA ALA A 9 -3.18 7.08 2.82
C ALA A 9 -1.69 7.31 2.51
N ILE A 10 -1.32 7.99 1.42
CA ILE A 10 0.09 8.20 1.07
C ILE A 10 0.78 9.30 1.90
N ALA A 11 0.05 10.14 2.64
CA ALA A 11 0.66 11.14 3.52
C ALA A 11 1.53 10.52 4.64
N ASP A 12 1.18 9.31 5.09
CA ASP A 12 1.87 8.60 6.17
C ASP A 12 3.22 8.01 5.71
N PRO A 13 4.31 8.24 6.46
CA PRO A 13 5.65 7.80 6.08
C PRO A 13 5.83 6.28 6.09
N ASN A 14 5.18 5.56 7.01
CA ASN A 14 5.26 4.09 7.05
C ASN A 14 4.53 3.50 5.84
N ARG A 15 3.37 4.05 5.46
CA ARG A 15 2.64 3.63 4.26
C ARG A 15 3.43 3.89 2.98
N ARG A 16 4.12 5.04 2.87
CA ARG A 16 5.04 5.30 1.74
C ARG A 16 6.19 4.31 1.68
N HIS A 17 6.84 4.03 2.82
CA HIS A 17 7.91 3.05 2.86
C HIS A 17 7.43 1.65 2.41
N LEU A 18 6.24 1.21 2.87
CA LEU A 18 5.66 -0.06 2.41
C LEU A 18 5.41 -0.07 0.89
N LEU A 19 4.90 1.02 0.33
CA LEU A 19 4.69 1.16 -1.11
C LEU A 19 6.01 1.14 -1.88
N GLU A 20 7.06 1.79 -1.38
CA GLU A 20 8.40 1.77 -1.96
C GLU A 20 8.99 0.36 -2.00
N GLU A 21 8.81 -0.42 -0.93
CA GLU A 21 9.24 -1.81 -0.89
C GLU A 21 8.42 -2.71 -1.82
N LEU A 22 7.10 -2.51 -1.89
CA LEU A 22 6.21 -3.24 -2.78
C LEU A 22 6.38 -2.90 -4.26
N ARG A 23 6.86 -1.68 -4.56
CA ARG A 23 7.25 -1.28 -5.92
C ARG A 23 8.43 -2.09 -6.44
N ARG A 24 9.32 -2.56 -5.55
CA ARG A 24 10.49 -3.38 -5.91
C ARG A 24 10.11 -4.83 -6.19
N ALA A 25 9.26 -5.41 -5.35
CA ALA A 25 8.74 -6.77 -5.52
C ALA A 25 7.51 -7.04 -4.65
N PRO A 26 6.64 -8.00 -5.03
CA PRO A 26 5.61 -8.54 -4.15
C PRO A 26 6.22 -9.14 -2.87
N ARG A 27 5.61 -8.87 -1.71
CA ARG A 27 6.15 -9.29 -0.39
C ARG A 27 5.07 -9.72 0.58
N THR A 28 5.44 -10.53 1.56
CA THR A 28 4.55 -10.86 2.68
C THR A 28 4.61 -9.78 3.77
N VAL A 29 3.62 -9.76 4.66
CA VAL A 29 3.65 -8.92 5.88
C VAL A 29 4.94 -9.13 6.68
N ASN A 30 5.41 -10.39 6.76
CA ASN A 30 6.59 -10.73 7.52
C ASN A 30 7.86 -10.16 6.90
N ASP A 31 7.93 -10.10 5.56
CA ASP A 31 9.07 -9.52 4.87
C ASP A 31 9.07 -8.00 5.01
N LEU A 32 7.90 -7.36 4.89
CA LEU A 32 7.73 -5.92 5.04
C LEU A 32 8.03 -5.44 6.47
N ALA A 33 7.67 -6.23 7.48
CA ALA A 33 7.92 -5.87 8.88
C ALA A 33 9.40 -5.88 9.27
N LYS A 34 10.27 -6.59 8.53
CA LYS A 34 11.72 -6.62 8.83
C LYS A 34 12.41 -5.28 8.58
N GLY A 35 11.85 -4.43 7.72
CA GLY A 35 12.44 -3.15 7.31
C GLY A 35 11.97 -1.94 8.11
N LEU A 36 11.06 -2.11 9.07
CA LEU A 36 10.42 -1.00 9.77
C LEU A 36 10.52 -1.14 11.30
N PRO A 37 10.67 -0.03 12.05
CA PRO A 37 10.68 -0.02 13.50
C PRO A 37 9.26 -0.07 14.09
N ILE A 38 8.35 -0.87 13.51
CA ILE A 38 6.96 -1.03 13.97
C ILE A 38 6.56 -2.51 14.03
N SER A 39 5.52 -2.78 14.80
CA SER A 39 5.04 -4.14 15.00
C SER A 39 4.38 -4.73 13.74
N ARG A 40 4.38 -6.06 13.61
CA ARG A 40 3.65 -6.77 12.53
C ARG A 40 2.15 -6.44 12.49
N PRO A 41 1.43 -6.30 13.63
CA PRO A 41 0.06 -5.78 13.63
C PRO A 41 -0.06 -4.37 13.04
N ALA A 42 0.86 -3.45 13.36
CA ALA A 42 0.87 -2.11 12.80
C ALA A 42 1.09 -2.13 11.28
N VAL A 43 2.02 -2.95 10.79
CA VAL A 43 2.21 -3.17 9.33
C VAL A 43 0.92 -3.69 8.68
N SER A 44 0.24 -4.63 9.32
CA SER A 44 -1.02 -5.19 8.81
C SER A 44 -2.13 -4.13 8.75
N GLN A 45 -2.21 -3.25 9.74
CA GLN A 45 -3.14 -2.12 9.75
C GLN A 45 -2.84 -1.13 8.62
N HIS A 46 -1.57 -0.81 8.38
CA HIS A 46 -1.15 0.04 7.26
C HIS A 46 -1.48 -0.59 5.90
N LEU A 47 -1.22 -1.89 5.72
CA LEU A 47 -1.58 -2.61 4.50
C LEU A 47 -3.09 -2.68 4.29
N LYS A 48 -3.87 -2.83 5.37
CA LYS A 48 -5.33 -2.74 5.30
C LYS A 48 -5.78 -1.37 4.81
N ALA A 49 -5.24 -0.28 5.37
CA ALA A 49 -5.55 1.07 4.91
C ALA A 49 -5.24 1.27 3.41
N LEU A 50 -4.11 0.73 2.95
CA LEU A 50 -3.72 0.76 1.53
C LEU A 50 -4.61 -0.12 0.63
N LEU A 51 -5.12 -1.24 1.14
CA LEU A 51 -6.10 -2.09 0.45
C LEU A 51 -7.43 -1.36 0.32
N ASP A 52 -7.90 -0.76 1.41
CA ASP A 52 -9.19 -0.06 1.48
C ASP A 52 -9.25 1.14 0.53
N CYS A 53 -8.11 1.77 0.22
CA CYS A 53 -7.99 2.83 -0.78
C CYS A 53 -7.49 2.34 -2.16
N ASN A 54 -7.40 1.03 -2.36
CA ASN A 54 -7.03 0.37 -3.60
C ASN A 54 -5.63 0.74 -4.13
N LEU A 55 -4.67 1.08 -3.26
CA LEU A 55 -3.27 1.34 -3.65
C LEU A 55 -2.40 0.07 -3.66
N VAL A 56 -2.85 -0.98 -2.98
CA VAL A 56 -2.23 -2.31 -3.03
C VAL A 56 -3.25 -3.38 -3.35
N THR A 57 -2.78 -4.55 -3.77
CA THR A 57 -3.55 -5.78 -3.90
C THR A 57 -2.97 -6.85 -2.98
N VAL A 58 -3.74 -7.90 -2.73
CA VAL A 58 -3.28 -9.07 -1.97
C VAL A 58 -3.73 -10.35 -2.67
N ALA A 59 -2.80 -11.29 -2.83
CA ALA A 59 -3.06 -12.64 -3.31
C ALA A 59 -2.70 -13.66 -2.24
N THR A 60 -3.44 -14.76 -2.19
CA THR A 60 -3.16 -15.88 -1.28
C THR A 60 -2.35 -16.93 -2.02
N GLN A 61 -1.17 -17.29 -1.50
CA GLN A 61 -0.35 -18.40 -1.98
C GLN A 61 -0.11 -19.38 -0.82
N GLY A 62 -0.88 -20.47 -0.81
CA GLY A 62 -0.96 -21.37 0.35
C GLY A 62 -1.46 -20.63 1.58
N THR A 63 -0.67 -20.63 2.66
CA THR A 63 -0.99 -19.90 3.89
C THR A 63 -0.48 -18.46 3.92
N LYS A 64 0.28 -18.04 2.89
CA LYS A 64 0.89 -16.70 2.84
C LYS A 64 -0.01 -15.72 2.09
N ARG A 65 -0.07 -14.49 2.60
CA ARG A 65 -0.65 -13.34 1.90
C ARG A 65 0.49 -12.53 1.27
N ILE A 66 0.46 -12.39 -0.04
CA ILE A 66 1.44 -11.66 -0.83
C ILE A 66 0.82 -10.36 -1.29
N TYR A 67 1.43 -9.25 -0.90
CA TYR A 67 0.98 -7.90 -1.24
C TYR A 67 1.76 -7.38 -2.44
N SER A 68 1.14 -6.51 -3.23
CA SER A 68 1.75 -5.86 -4.40
C SER A 68 1.14 -4.48 -4.62
N VAL A 69 1.85 -3.57 -5.30
CA VAL A 69 1.28 -2.30 -5.73
C VAL A 69 0.12 -2.53 -6.69
N ASN A 70 -0.97 -1.77 -6.53
CA ASN A 70 -2.07 -1.76 -7.48
C ASN A 70 -1.91 -0.60 -8.47
N HIS A 71 -1.38 -0.89 -9.66
CA HIS A 71 -1.18 0.12 -10.70
C HIS A 71 -2.46 0.86 -11.09
N SER A 72 -3.61 0.18 -11.12
CA SER A 72 -4.90 0.81 -11.43
C SER A 72 -5.34 1.83 -10.38
N GLY A 73 -4.94 1.62 -9.11
CA GLY A 73 -5.16 2.60 -8.03
C GLY A 73 -4.35 3.87 -8.25
N PHE A 74 -3.05 3.71 -8.50
CA PHE A 74 -2.15 4.85 -8.78
C PHE A 74 -2.52 5.58 -10.07
N ASN A 75 -2.98 4.89 -11.11
CA ASN A 75 -3.40 5.53 -12.35
C ASN A 75 -4.52 6.56 -12.11
N ARG A 76 -5.46 6.27 -11.20
CA ARG A 76 -6.52 7.24 -10.85
C ARG A 76 -5.97 8.48 -10.14
N LEU A 77 -4.95 8.32 -9.29
CA LEU A 77 -4.28 9.47 -8.67
C LEU A 77 -3.55 10.31 -9.71
N ASN A 78 -2.83 9.65 -10.64
CA ASN A 78 -2.12 10.34 -11.72
C ASN A 78 -3.09 11.13 -12.60
N LEU A 79 -4.17 10.53 -13.08
CA LEU A 79 -5.18 11.22 -13.89
C LEU A 79 -5.80 12.45 -13.21
N TRP A 80 -5.90 12.45 -11.88
CA TRP A 80 -6.35 13.62 -11.14
C TRP A 80 -5.24 14.68 -11.04
N LEU A 81 -4.02 14.27 -10.68
CA LEU A 81 -2.87 15.17 -10.57
C LEU A 81 -2.59 15.85 -11.92
N ASP A 82 -2.63 15.10 -13.01
CA ASP A 82 -2.38 15.55 -14.38
C ASP A 82 -3.24 16.78 -14.77
N GLN A 83 -4.37 17.03 -14.11
CA GLN A 83 -5.22 18.21 -14.39
C GLN A 83 -4.62 19.54 -13.93
N PHE A 84 -3.56 19.54 -13.12
CA PHE A 84 -3.00 20.75 -12.51
C PHE A 84 -1.70 21.25 -13.15
N TRP A 85 -1.04 20.41 -13.96
CA TRP A 85 0.27 20.72 -14.57
C TRP A 85 0.32 20.41 -16.06
N ASN A 86 -0.81 19.99 -16.66
CA ASN A 86 -1.02 20.02 -18.09
C ASN A 86 -1.68 21.32 -18.53
#